data_AF-A0A959T2R4-F1
#
_entry.id   AF-A0A959T2R4-F1
#
_cell.length_a   1.000
_cell.length_b   1.000
_cell.length_c   1.000
_cell.angle_alpha   90.00
_cell.angle_beta   90.00
_cell.angle_gamma   90.00
#
_symmetry.space_group_name_H-M   'P 1'
#
loop_
_entity.id
_entity.type
_entity.pdbx_description
1 polymer ?
#
loop_
_entity_poly.entity_id
_entity_poly.type
_entity_poly.pdbx_seq_one_letter_code
_entity_poly.pdbx_strand_id
1 'polypeptide(L)'
;CDRFIAEGYHVIGMDNLITGRLKNIEHLFGNRAFEFYHHDVSKFVHVPGPLKYILHFASPASPIDYLKIPIQTLKVGSLGTHNLLGLAKAKGARILVASTS
;
A
#
# COMPACT_ATOMS: atom_id res chain seq x y z
N CYS A 1 7.97 3.44 -6.08
CA CYS A 1 8.62 2.12 -6.05
C CYS A 1 10.06 2.21 -6.56
N ASP A 2 10.29 2.90 -7.67
CA ASP A 2 11.59 2.99 -8.38
C ASP A 2 12.77 3.34 -7.49
N ARG A 3 12.63 4.38 -6.66
CA ARG A 3 13.68 4.81 -5.74
C ARG A 3 14.15 3.70 -4.81
N PHE A 4 13.23 2.99 -4.15
CA PHE A 4 13.59 1.93 -3.21
C PHE A 4 14.22 0.72 -3.91
N ILE A 5 13.76 0.41 -5.13
CA ILE A 5 14.40 -0.62 -5.96
C ILE A 5 15.83 -0.21 -6.30
N ALA A 6 16.05 1.04 -6.72
CA ALA A 6 17.38 1.57 -7.03
C ALA A 6 18.32 1.62 -5.81
N GLU A 7 17.76 1.77 -4.60
CA GLU A 7 18.49 1.69 -3.32
C GLU A 7 18.71 0.24 -2.84
N GLY A 8 18.29 -0.78 -3.61
CA GLY A 8 18.53 -2.19 -3.30
C GLY A 8 17.49 -2.86 -2.40
N TYR A 9 16.34 -2.21 -2.17
CA TYR A 9 15.24 -2.82 -1.43
C TYR A 9 14.41 -3.74 -2.33
N HIS A 10 13.90 -4.83 -1.75
CA HIS A 10 12.79 -5.58 -2.31
C HIS A 10 11.49 -4.83 -2.01
N VAL A 11 10.72 -4.49 -3.05
CA VAL A 11 9.52 -3.66 -2.94
C VAL A 11 8.28 -4.48 -3.26
N ILE A 12 7.34 -4.48 -2.30
CA ILE A 12 6.01 -5.06 -2.48
C ILE A 12 5.04 -3.90 -2.72
N GLY A 13 4.50 -3.81 -3.93
CA GLY A 13 3.41 -2.91 -4.27
C GLY A 13 2.06 -3.56 -3.93
N MET A 14 1.20 -2.86 -3.20
CA MET A 14 -0.14 -3.35 -2.85
C MET A 14 -1.18 -2.27 -3.15
N ASP A 15 -2.11 -2.57 -4.06
CA ASP A 15 -3.16 -1.66 -4.49
C ASP A 15 -4.38 -2.46 -4.94
N ASN A 16 -5.59 -1.94 -4.78
CA ASN A 16 -6.82 -2.54 -5.29
C ASN A 16 -7.25 -1.95 -6.66
N LEU A 17 -6.50 -0.97 -7.17
CA LEU A 17 -6.69 -0.28 -8.45
C LEU A 17 -8.01 0.50 -8.55
N ILE A 18 -8.59 0.90 -7.42
CA ILE A 18 -9.83 1.70 -7.41
C ILE A 18 -9.61 3.09 -8.02
N THR A 19 -8.45 3.69 -7.75
CA THR A 19 -7.96 4.94 -8.37
C THR A 19 -6.57 4.77 -8.98
N GLY A 20 -5.81 3.76 -8.54
CA GLY A 20 -4.53 3.37 -9.10
C GLY A 20 -4.63 2.84 -10.53
N ARG A 21 -3.55 2.92 -11.30
CA ARG A 21 -3.48 2.42 -12.68
C ARG A 21 -2.24 1.56 -12.86
N LEU A 22 -2.40 0.36 -13.43
CA LEU A 22 -1.29 -0.58 -13.66
C LEU A 22 -0.14 0.04 -14.47
N LYS A 23 -0.45 0.91 -15.43
CA LYS A 23 0.55 1.66 -16.21
C LYS A 23 1.58 2.42 -15.36
N ASN A 24 1.26 2.74 -14.10
CA ASN A 24 2.17 3.44 -13.19
C ASN A 24 3.31 2.52 -12.69
N ILE A 25 3.15 1.21 -12.77
CA ILE A 25 4.09 0.20 -12.26
C ILE A 25 4.43 -0.88 -13.29
N GLU A 26 3.85 -0.80 -14.49
CA GLU A 26 4.01 -1.83 -15.54
C GLU A 26 5.48 -2.03 -15.92
N HIS A 27 6.27 -0.95 -15.95
CA HIS A 27 7.71 -0.98 -16.20
C HIS A 27 8.52 -1.72 -15.12
N LEU A 28 7.92 -2.04 -13.97
CA LEU A 28 8.55 -2.79 -12.89
C LEU A 28 8.25 -4.29 -12.95
N PHE A 29 7.30 -4.71 -13.78
CA PHE A 29 6.98 -6.14 -13.90
C PHE A 29 8.15 -6.91 -14.54
N GLY A 30 8.44 -8.09 -13.97
CA GLY A 30 9.62 -8.89 -14.32
C GLY A 30 10.89 -8.50 -13.58
N ASN A 31 10.90 -7.38 -12.84
CA ASN A 31 12.01 -7.05 -11.95
C ASN A 31 11.97 -7.94 -10.70
N ARG A 32 13.05 -8.68 -10.45
CA ARG A 32 13.20 -9.60 -9.30
C ARG A 32 13.11 -8.91 -7.93
N ALA A 33 13.29 -7.59 -7.89
CA ALA A 33 13.17 -6.78 -6.70
C ALA A 33 11.78 -6.17 -6.50
N PHE A 34 10.81 -6.49 -7.36
CA PHE A 34 9.45 -5.96 -7.31
C PHE A 34 8.39 -7.05 -7.41
N GLU A 35 7.44 -7.01 -6.49
CA GLU A 35 6.24 -7.85 -6.51
C GLU A 35 5.00 -6.96 -6.39
N PHE A 36 3.93 -7.32 -7.10
CA PHE A 36 2.66 -6.61 -7.01
C PHE A 36 1.55 -7.54 -6.52
N TYR A 37 0.80 -7.05 -5.53
CA TYR A 37 -0.36 -7.70 -4.96
C TYR A 37 -1.59 -6.83 -5.24
N HIS A 38 -2.49 -7.34 -6.09
CA HIS A 38 -3.81 -6.73 -6.27
C HIS A 38 -4.67 -7.03 -5.04
N HIS A 39 -4.69 -6.10 -4.07
CA HIS A 39 -5.27 -6.33 -2.76
C HIS A 39 -5.81 -5.05 -2.12
N ASP A 40 -6.93 -5.21 -1.41
CA ASP A 40 -7.56 -4.15 -0.63
C ASP A 40 -7.10 -4.22 0.82
N VAL A 41 -6.27 -3.26 1.25
CA VAL A 41 -5.69 -3.24 2.60
C VAL A 41 -6.73 -3.12 3.72
N SER A 42 -7.98 -2.75 3.42
CA SER A 42 -9.07 -2.80 4.41
C SER A 42 -9.47 -4.24 4.79
N LYS A 43 -9.00 -5.24 4.03
CA LYS A 43 -9.06 -6.66 4.35
C LYS A 43 -7.77 -7.11 5.03
N PHE A 44 -7.79 -8.33 5.58
CA PHE A 44 -6.61 -8.89 6.25
C PHE A 44 -5.40 -8.96 5.31
N VAL A 45 -4.28 -8.36 5.75
CA VAL A 45 -3.03 -8.29 4.99
C VAL A 45 -2.01 -9.26 5.56
N HIS A 46 -1.50 -10.15 4.70
CA HIS A 46 -0.38 -11.03 5.02
C HIS A 46 0.76 -10.81 4.03
N VAL A 47 1.98 -10.69 4.56
CA VAL A 47 3.21 -10.60 3.77
C VAL A 47 4.15 -11.72 4.24
N PRO A 48 4.58 -12.64 3.35
CA PRO A 48 5.52 -13.69 3.71
C PRO A 48 6.91 -13.11 4.00
N GLY A 49 7.68 -13.80 4.85
CA GLY A 49 9.06 -13.41 5.13
C GLY A 49 9.23 -12.12 5.96
N PRO A 50 10.45 -11.55 5.98
CA PRO A 50 10.77 -10.34 6.74
C PRO A 50 10.20 -9.08 6.06
N LEU A 51 9.70 -8.15 6.89
CA LEU A 51 9.21 -6.85 6.43
C LEU A 51 9.78 -5.78 7.36
N LYS A 52 10.51 -4.82 6.82
CA LYS A 52 11.17 -3.77 7.63
C LYS A 52 10.38 -2.46 7.67
N TYR A 53 9.73 -2.12 6.57
CA TYR A 53 9.06 -0.84 6.39
C TYR A 53 7.70 -1.03 5.73
N ILE A 54 6.70 -0.29 6.20
CA ILE A 54 5.39 -0.15 5.58
C ILE A 54 5.17 1.33 5.29
N LEU A 55 4.89 1.68 4.03
CA LEU A 55 4.53 3.02 3.61
C LEU A 55 3.04 3.02 3.24
N HIS A 56 2.19 3.45 4.17
CA HIS A 56 0.75 3.46 3.97
C HIS A 56 0.31 4.73 3.22
N PHE A 57 0.23 4.59 1.90
CA PHE A 57 -0.25 5.62 0.98
C PHE A 57 -1.62 5.29 0.33
N ALA A 58 -2.20 4.14 0.68
CA ALA A 58 -3.47 3.70 0.13
C ALA A 58 -4.62 4.54 0.69
N SER A 59 -5.11 5.47 -0.13
CA SER A 59 -6.34 6.23 0.08
C SER A 59 -6.72 6.90 -1.25
N PRO A 60 -8.01 7.12 -1.54
CA PRO A 60 -8.38 8.07 -2.58
C PRO A 60 -7.76 9.44 -2.25
N ALA A 61 -7.10 10.07 -3.23
CA ALA A 61 -6.24 11.24 -2.99
C ALA A 61 -6.88 12.58 -3.38
N SER A 62 -7.96 12.60 -4.17
CA SER A 62 -8.61 13.83 -4.64
C SER A 62 -10.03 14.07 -4.06
N PRO A 63 -10.45 15.34 -3.82
CA PRO A 63 -11.81 15.72 -3.38
C PRO A 63 -12.92 15.01 -4.10
N ILE A 64 -12.75 14.90 -5.41
CA ILE A 64 -13.71 14.28 -6.30
C ILE A 64 -13.81 12.79 -6.04
N ASP A 65 -12.69 12.11 -5.77
CA ASP A 65 -12.67 10.66 -5.53
C ASP A 65 -13.24 10.32 -4.15
N TYR A 66 -12.89 11.06 -3.08
CA TYR A 66 -13.46 10.76 -1.76
C TYR A 66 -14.99 10.88 -1.77
N LEU A 67 -15.54 11.85 -2.50
CA LEU A 67 -16.98 12.05 -2.64
C LEU A 67 -17.66 10.95 -3.47
N LYS A 68 -16.97 10.37 -4.45
CA LYS A 68 -17.50 9.27 -5.27
C LYS A 68 -17.49 7.93 -4.53
N ILE A 69 -16.50 7.69 -3.67
CA ILE A 69 -16.29 6.42 -2.96
C ILE A 69 -16.08 6.62 -1.45
N PRO A 70 -17.05 7.24 -0.73
CA PRO A 70 -16.87 7.63 0.67
C PRO A 70 -16.75 6.42 1.61
N ILE A 71 -17.47 5.33 1.33
CA ILE A 71 -17.40 4.11 2.16
C ILE A 71 -16.02 3.47 2.05
N GLN A 72 -15.44 3.40 0.86
CA GLN A 72 -14.11 2.86 0.63
C GLN A 72 -13.04 3.75 1.26
N THR A 73 -13.21 5.07 1.18
CA THR A 73 -12.33 6.05 1.84
C THR A 73 -12.33 5.84 3.36
N LEU A 74 -13.51 5.70 3.97
CA LEU A 74 -13.62 5.41 5.40
C LEU A 74 -12.97 4.07 5.76
N LYS A 75 -13.27 3.00 4.99
CA LYS A 75 -12.73 1.66 5.25
C LYS A 75 -11.22 1.62 5.14
N VAL A 76 -10.62 2.21 4.10
CA VAL A 76 -9.17 2.19 3.93
C VAL A 76 -8.49 3.05 5.01
N GLY A 77 -9.04 4.22 5.34
CA GLY A 77 -8.50 5.08 6.38
C GLY A 77 -8.53 4.44 7.78
N SER A 78 -9.61 3.73 8.13
CA SER A 78 -9.75 3.09 9.44
C SER A 78 -9.27 1.64 9.47
N LEU A 79 -9.91 0.76 8.69
CA LEU A 79 -9.59 -0.67 8.69
C LEU A 79 -8.25 -0.94 8.01
N GLY A 80 -7.92 -0.22 6.94
CA GLY A 80 -6.61 -0.33 6.28
C GLY A 80 -5.48 0.01 7.23
N THR A 81 -5.56 1.16 7.90
CA THR A 81 -4.60 1.55 8.94
C THR A 81 -4.53 0.52 10.07
N HIS A 82 -5.67 0.03 10.57
CA HIS A 82 -5.71 -0.98 11.62
C HIS A 82 -4.98 -2.27 11.22
N ASN A 83 -5.26 -2.80 10.02
CA ASN A 83 -4.64 -4.02 9.51
C ASN A 83 -3.13 -3.86 9.33
N LEU A 84 -2.69 -2.72 8.78
CA LEU A 84 -1.27 -2.46 8.54
C LEU A 84 -0.49 -2.19 9.84
N LEU A 85 -1.12 -1.59 10.85
CA LEU A 85 -0.54 -1.50 12.20
C LEU A 85 -0.38 -2.89 12.83
N GLY A 86 -1.38 -3.77 12.67
CA GLY A 86 -1.31 -5.15 13.11
C GLY A 86 -0.15 -5.91 12.45
N LEU A 87 -0.02 -5.77 11.12
CA LEU A 87 1.09 -6.35 10.36
C LEU A 87 2.44 -5.77 10.81
N ALA A 88 2.54 -4.46 10.99
CA ALA A 88 3.76 -3.80 11.45
C ALA A 88 4.20 -4.35 12.81
N LYS A 89 3.27 -4.47 13.75
CA LYS A 89 3.52 -5.05 15.08
C LYS A 89 3.97 -6.49 14.98
N ALA A 90 3.29 -7.32 14.19
CA ALA A 90 3.63 -8.74 14.02
C ALA A 90 5.00 -8.97 13.38
N LYS A 91 5.47 -8.03 12.55
CA LYS A 91 6.75 -8.12 11.84
C LYS A 91 7.89 -7.36 12.52
N GLY A 92 7.60 -6.57 13.56
CA GLY A 92 8.55 -5.58 14.10
C GLY A 92 8.93 -4.51 13.08
N ALA A 93 8.06 -4.23 12.10
CA ALA A 93 8.31 -3.28 11.03
C ALA A 93 8.00 -1.84 11.48
N ARG A 94 8.70 -0.87 10.89
CA ARG A 94 8.35 0.55 11.03
C ARG A 94 7.27 0.91 10.01
N ILE A 95 6.26 1.63 10.43
CA ILE A 95 5.20 2.12 9.55
C ILE A 95 5.24 3.64 9.45
N LEU A 96 5.08 4.16 8.24
CA LEU A 96 4.78 5.56 7.94
C LEU A 96 3.37 5.63 7.39
N VAL A 97 2.54 6.46 8.00
CA VAL A 97 1.17 6.74 7.54
C VAL A 97 1.15 8.15 6.96
N ALA A 98 0.75 8.29 5.69
CA ALA A 98 0.56 9.61 5.10
C ALA A 98 -0.76 10.22 5.60
N SER A 99 -0.66 11.17 6.53
CA SER A 99 -1.78 12.00 6.97
C SER A 99 -1.94 13.23 6.05
N THR A 100 -3.11 13.85 6.08
CA THR A 100 -3.40 15.12 5.43
C THR A 100 -3.55 16.25 6.47
N SER A 101 -3.35 17.50 6.05
CA SER A 101 -3.54 18.72 6.87
C SER A 101 -4.99 19.18 6.96
#